data_AF-A0A355EWZ9-F1
#
_entry.id   AF-A0A355EWZ9-F1
#
_cell.length_a   1.000
_cell.length_b   1.000
_cell.length_c   1.000
_cell.angle_alpha   90.00
_cell.angle_beta   90.00
_cell.angle_gamma   90.00
#
_symmetry.space_group_name_H-M   'P 1'
#
loop_
_entity.id
_entity.type
_entity.pdbx_description
1 polymer ?
#
loop_
_entity_poly.entity_id
_entity_poly.type
_entity_poly.pdbx_seq_one_letter_code
_entity_poly.pdbx_strand_id
1 'polypeptide(L)'
;MLVYPGTYTETSLTLPPFTLLQGIAAPGARSLQLQGRPVLQITGTTGAGVTFSPSSSLVDVGLIFSGVLTAGYKGVNITTGAASTALTRVMIFLSGSAPNVPIDILSITGGSLNLEDTAIQRGGNGMTATRHVFCSGGSAVLSGAWLLASSSQAAVVETAGGVIRILNSRIFGGAAVDLKNTSGTLSADQVSYTTETGTITRAGILSPRITAGAATVPPACTPPEIYLDTTTTAPRLCACITANTWRCAPLV
;
A
#
# COMPACT_ATOMS: atom_id res chain seq x y z
N MET A 1 -15.23 28.65 -7.97
CA MET A 1 -13.77 28.82 -8.05
C MET A 1 -13.36 29.86 -7.03
N LEU A 2 -12.79 29.42 -5.92
CA LEU A 2 -12.11 30.26 -4.93
C LEU A 2 -10.74 29.62 -4.75
N VAL A 3 -9.71 30.27 -5.28
CA VAL A 3 -8.32 29.85 -5.12
C VAL A 3 -7.76 30.69 -3.98
N TYR A 4 -7.42 30.06 -2.86
CA TYR A 4 -6.76 30.73 -1.74
C TYR A 4 -5.49 29.95 -1.37
N PRO A 5 -4.30 30.59 -1.36
CA PRO A 5 -3.06 29.93 -1.00
C PRO A 5 -2.94 29.91 0.53
N GLY A 6 -3.11 28.73 1.15
CA GLY A 6 -2.92 28.54 2.58
C GLY A 6 -2.97 27.08 3.01
N THR A 7 -2.31 26.77 4.14
CA THR A 7 -2.41 25.47 4.82
C THR A 7 -3.69 25.45 5.64
N TYR A 8 -4.59 24.50 5.37
CA TYR A 8 -5.83 24.32 6.12
C TYR A 8 -5.66 23.23 7.18
N THR A 9 -5.97 23.55 8.43
CA THR A 9 -6.16 22.58 9.51
C THR A 9 -7.65 22.60 9.87
N GLU A 10 -8.42 21.62 9.39
CA GLU A 10 -9.84 21.49 9.72
C GLU A 10 -10.10 20.21 10.50
N THR A 11 -10.89 20.33 11.58
CA THR A 11 -11.15 19.25 12.55
C THR A 11 -12.36 18.37 12.22
N SER A 12 -13.24 18.80 11.30
CA SER A 12 -14.28 17.96 10.68
C SER A 12 -14.98 18.75 9.55
N LEU A 13 -14.98 18.22 8.32
CA LEU A 13 -15.64 18.85 7.17
C LEU A 13 -16.66 17.88 6.55
N THR A 14 -17.95 18.21 6.66
CA THR A 14 -18.99 17.56 5.87
C THR A 14 -19.11 18.29 4.54
N LEU A 15 -18.48 17.77 3.50
CA LEU A 15 -18.50 18.39 2.17
C LEU A 15 -19.85 18.16 1.48
N PRO A 16 -20.49 19.21 0.95
CA PRO A 16 -21.56 19.05 -0.02
C PRO A 16 -21.08 18.24 -1.24
N PRO A 17 -21.93 17.40 -1.85
CA PRO A 17 -21.54 16.49 -2.94
C PRO A 17 -21.05 17.18 -4.23
N PHE A 18 -21.11 18.52 -4.32
CA PHE A 18 -20.61 19.32 -5.44
C PHE A 18 -19.23 19.96 -5.19
N THR A 19 -18.59 19.72 -4.04
CA THR A 19 -17.31 20.35 -3.71
C THR A 19 -16.14 19.60 -4.35
N LEU A 20 -15.42 20.28 -5.26
CA LEU A 20 -14.12 19.85 -5.75
C LEU A 20 -13.04 20.27 -4.74
N LEU A 21 -12.37 19.31 -4.09
CA LEU A 21 -11.14 19.57 -3.34
C LEU A 21 -9.93 19.42 -4.27
N GLN A 22 -9.25 20.52 -4.59
CA GLN A 22 -7.92 20.53 -5.22
C GLN A 22 -6.86 20.81 -4.15
N GLY A 23 -6.10 19.79 -3.77
CA GLY A 23 -4.98 19.91 -2.82
C GLY A 23 -3.77 20.65 -3.39
N ILE A 24 -2.86 21.03 -2.49
CA ILE A 24 -1.62 21.77 -2.79
C ILE A 24 -0.45 20.76 -2.90
N ALA A 25 0.49 21.01 -3.81
CA ALA A 25 1.71 20.20 -3.93
C ALA A 25 2.66 20.50 -2.75
N ALA A 26 3.01 19.48 -1.96
CA ALA A 26 3.95 19.63 -0.84
C ALA A 26 5.41 19.63 -1.33
N PRO A 27 6.29 20.54 -0.84
CA PRO A 27 7.72 20.51 -1.13
C PRO A 27 8.46 19.65 -0.09
N GLY A 28 9.17 18.60 -0.52
CA GLY A 28 10.03 17.80 0.36
C GLY A 28 10.67 16.60 -0.34
N ALA A 29 11.95 16.34 -0.06
CA ALA A 29 12.84 15.50 -0.86
C ALA A 29 12.71 13.98 -0.62
N ARG A 30 12.62 13.25 -1.75
CA ARG A 30 12.92 11.83 -2.03
C ARG A 30 12.27 10.74 -1.16
N SER A 31 11.10 10.25 -1.59
CA SER A 31 10.82 8.87 -2.04
C SER A 31 9.34 8.80 -2.44
N LEU A 32 9.04 8.34 -3.67
CA LEU A 32 7.78 8.55 -4.42
C LEU A 32 7.46 10.03 -4.66
N GLN A 33 7.62 10.51 -5.90
CA GLN A 33 7.36 11.91 -6.28
C GLN A 33 5.93 12.32 -5.92
N LEU A 34 5.78 13.10 -4.84
CA LEU A 34 4.61 13.93 -4.53
C LEU A 34 4.51 15.16 -5.48
N GLN A 35 5.40 15.27 -6.47
CA GLN A 35 5.46 16.39 -7.40
C GLN A 35 4.27 16.33 -8.37
N GLY A 36 3.42 17.35 -8.30
CA GLY A 36 2.30 17.56 -9.25
C GLY A 36 0.97 16.94 -8.85
N ARG A 37 0.86 16.28 -7.69
CA ARG A 37 -0.42 15.74 -7.18
C ARG A 37 -0.92 16.55 -5.98
N PRO A 38 -2.24 16.83 -5.89
CA PRO A 38 -2.85 17.38 -4.68
C PRO A 38 -2.65 16.41 -3.51
N VAL A 39 -2.22 16.93 -2.35
CA VAL A 39 -2.03 16.14 -1.13
C VAL A 39 -2.98 16.58 -0.02
N LEU A 40 -3.58 15.62 0.65
CA LEU A 40 -4.35 15.81 1.88
C LEU A 40 -3.59 15.17 3.04
N GLN A 41 -3.23 15.99 4.04
CA GLN A 41 -2.65 15.51 5.28
C GLN A 41 -3.74 15.35 6.34
N ILE A 42 -3.76 14.21 7.02
CA ILE A 42 -4.78 13.81 7.99
C ILE A 42 -4.07 13.44 9.30
N THR A 43 -4.44 14.11 10.39
CA THR A 43 -3.74 14.02 11.69
C THR A 43 -4.59 13.37 12.79
N GLY A 44 -5.31 12.31 12.44
CA GLY A 44 -6.12 11.54 13.40
C GLY A 44 -5.26 10.58 14.24
N THR A 45 -5.61 10.38 15.51
CA THR A 45 -4.88 9.50 16.43
C THR A 45 -5.54 8.13 16.67
N THR A 46 -6.83 8.00 16.32
CA THR A 46 -7.65 6.79 16.50
C THR A 46 -8.78 6.73 15.47
N GLY A 47 -9.44 5.57 15.33
CA GLY A 47 -10.65 5.45 14.50
C GLY A 47 -10.34 5.30 13.01
N ALA A 48 -10.91 6.17 12.17
CA ALA A 48 -10.68 6.16 10.73
C ALA A 48 -10.28 7.55 10.21
N GLY A 49 -9.27 7.62 9.35
CA GLY A 49 -8.85 8.87 8.70
C GLY A 49 -9.81 9.31 7.60
N VAL A 50 -10.14 8.41 6.68
CA VAL A 50 -11.13 8.62 5.62
C VAL A 50 -12.12 7.48 5.64
N THR A 51 -13.42 7.78 5.66
CA THR A 51 -14.47 6.78 5.50
C THR A 51 -15.28 7.06 4.24
N PHE A 52 -15.41 6.06 3.38
CA PHE A 52 -16.17 6.18 2.13
C PHE A 52 -17.65 5.87 2.35
N SER A 53 -18.49 6.67 1.70
CA SER A 53 -19.94 6.47 1.58
C SER A 53 -20.27 5.79 0.25
N PRO A 54 -21.52 5.32 0.02
CA PRO A 54 -21.93 4.77 -1.28
C PRO A 54 -21.53 5.68 -2.46
N SER A 55 -20.97 5.06 -3.51
CA SER A 55 -20.59 5.73 -4.76
C SER A 55 -19.50 6.81 -4.64
N SER A 56 -18.69 6.76 -3.59
CA SER A 56 -17.54 7.64 -3.43
C SER A 56 -16.35 7.18 -4.29
N SER A 57 -15.57 8.13 -4.81
CA SER A 57 -14.33 7.82 -5.56
C SER A 57 -13.25 8.85 -5.24
N LEU A 58 -11.99 8.44 -5.38
CA LEU A 58 -10.83 9.30 -5.18
C LEU A 58 -9.80 9.03 -6.28
N VAL A 59 -9.41 10.08 -6.99
CA VAL A 59 -8.55 9.98 -8.17
C VAL A 59 -7.44 11.02 -8.09
N ASP A 60 -6.21 10.62 -8.42
CA ASP A 60 -5.04 11.50 -8.55
C ASP A 60 -4.68 12.34 -7.30
N VAL A 61 -5.04 11.88 -6.11
CA VAL A 61 -4.74 12.54 -4.83
C VAL A 61 -3.73 11.72 -4.01
N GLY A 62 -2.86 12.43 -3.26
CA GLY A 62 -2.06 11.86 -2.18
C GLY A 62 -2.76 12.00 -0.83
N LEU A 63 -2.79 10.94 -0.04
CA LEU A 63 -3.25 10.94 1.35
C LEU A 63 -2.06 10.67 2.27
N ILE A 64 -1.79 11.59 3.19
CA ILE A 64 -0.74 11.43 4.20
C ILE A 64 -1.39 11.35 5.58
N PHE A 65 -1.24 10.22 6.24
CA PHE A 65 -1.68 10.01 7.62
C PHE A 65 -0.48 10.20 8.54
N SER A 66 -0.51 11.20 9.41
CA SER A 66 0.61 11.55 10.30
C SER A 66 0.18 11.81 11.75
N GLY A 67 1.11 11.70 12.68
CA GLY A 67 0.86 11.87 14.12
C GLY A 67 1.16 10.62 14.96
N VAL A 68 0.83 10.69 16.25
CA VAL A 68 0.98 9.57 17.19
C VAL A 68 -0.36 8.83 17.29
N LEU A 69 -0.39 7.57 16.86
CA LEU A 69 -1.58 6.73 16.92
C LEU A 69 -1.63 6.04 18.29
N THR A 70 -2.72 6.26 19.03
CA THR A 70 -2.86 5.83 20.43
C THR A 70 -3.86 4.69 20.61
N ALA A 71 -4.63 4.35 19.58
CA ALA A 71 -5.52 3.19 19.54
C ALA A 71 -5.63 2.65 18.10
N GLY A 72 -6.43 1.60 17.92
CA GLY A 72 -6.68 1.02 16.60
C GLY A 72 -7.09 2.09 15.57
N TYR A 73 -6.48 2.02 14.39
CA TYR A 73 -6.65 3.04 13.36
C TYR A 73 -6.78 2.44 11.96
N LYS A 74 -7.66 3.05 11.17
CA LYS A 74 -7.90 2.75 9.77
C LYS A 74 -7.56 3.97 8.95
N GLY A 75 -6.59 3.89 8.03
CA GLY A 75 -6.27 5.02 7.15
C GLY A 75 -7.47 5.35 6.26
N VAL A 76 -7.78 4.44 5.34
CA VAL A 76 -8.98 4.46 4.52
C VAL A 76 -9.89 3.32 4.95
N ASN A 77 -11.17 3.62 5.22
CA ASN A 77 -12.16 2.66 5.67
C ASN A 77 -13.34 2.58 4.68
N ILE A 78 -13.57 1.39 4.15
CA ILE A 78 -14.69 1.05 3.26
C ILE A 78 -15.70 0.22 4.05
N THR A 79 -16.93 0.70 4.12
CA THR A 79 -17.99 0.12 4.96
C THR A 79 -19.09 -0.51 4.10
N THR A 80 -20.04 -1.20 4.74
CA THR A 80 -21.18 -1.86 4.06
C THR A 80 -22.02 -0.91 3.20
N GLY A 81 -22.06 0.39 3.52
CA GLY A 81 -22.73 1.38 2.68
C GLY A 81 -22.01 1.68 1.36
N ALA A 82 -20.71 1.41 1.26
CA ALA A 82 -19.90 1.74 0.09
C ALA A 82 -20.06 0.69 -1.03
N ALA A 83 -21.21 0.68 -1.70
CA ALA A 83 -21.54 -0.33 -2.71
C ALA A 83 -20.51 -0.42 -3.86
N SER A 84 -19.89 0.70 -4.25
CA SER A 84 -18.75 0.76 -5.16
C SER A 84 -17.87 1.96 -4.82
N THR A 85 -16.60 1.69 -4.50
CA THR A 85 -15.56 2.69 -4.28
C THR A 85 -14.40 2.46 -5.24
N ALA A 86 -13.88 3.52 -5.82
CA ALA A 86 -12.69 3.46 -6.67
C ALA A 86 -11.60 4.41 -6.17
N LEU A 87 -10.39 3.87 -6.03
CA LEU A 87 -9.16 4.61 -5.78
C LEU A 87 -8.25 4.41 -6.98
N THR A 88 -8.07 5.46 -7.77
CA THR A 88 -7.27 5.40 -9.00
C THR A 88 -6.11 6.39 -8.92
N ARG A 89 -4.87 5.90 -9.15
CA ARG A 89 -3.66 6.72 -9.12
C ARG A 89 -3.50 7.47 -7.80
N VAL A 90 -3.84 6.80 -6.69
CA VAL A 90 -3.78 7.37 -5.34
C VAL A 90 -2.42 7.02 -4.73
N MET A 91 -1.85 7.95 -3.97
CA MET A 91 -0.74 7.63 -3.08
C MET A 91 -1.25 7.67 -1.65
N ILE A 92 -1.06 6.60 -0.88
CA ILE A 92 -1.38 6.56 0.54
C ILE A 92 -0.07 6.40 1.31
N PHE A 93 0.26 7.37 2.15
CA PHE A 93 1.46 7.34 2.97
C PHE A 93 1.09 7.42 4.45
N LEU A 94 1.47 6.39 5.21
CA LEU A 94 1.35 6.39 6.66
C LEU A 94 2.70 6.73 7.29
N SER A 95 2.77 7.92 7.91
CA SER A 95 3.96 8.49 8.55
C SER A 95 3.72 8.78 10.04
N GLY A 96 3.15 7.82 10.76
CA GLY A 96 2.86 7.92 12.19
C GLY A 96 3.72 7.02 13.07
N SER A 97 3.74 7.28 14.38
CA SER A 97 4.25 6.32 15.37
C SER A 97 3.07 5.62 16.04
N ALA A 98 3.12 4.28 16.14
CA ALA A 98 1.99 3.48 16.59
C ALA A 98 2.43 2.21 17.36
N PRO A 99 3.03 2.35 18.55
CA PRO A 99 3.49 1.19 19.32
C PRO A 99 2.31 0.32 19.75
N ASN A 100 2.31 -0.94 19.31
CA ASN A 100 1.40 -2.01 19.75
C ASN A 100 -0.10 -1.78 19.50
N VAL A 101 -0.46 -0.90 18.56
CA VAL A 101 -1.85 -0.73 18.13
C VAL A 101 -2.08 -1.35 16.76
N PRO A 102 -3.23 -2.01 16.51
CA PRO A 102 -3.54 -2.57 15.20
C PRO A 102 -3.83 -1.43 14.21
N ILE A 103 -3.16 -1.46 13.06
CA ILE A 103 -3.31 -0.44 12.02
C ILE A 103 -3.67 -1.11 10.70
N ASP A 104 -4.74 -0.64 10.07
CA ASP A 104 -5.10 -1.00 8.70
C ASP A 104 -4.96 0.23 7.82
N ILE A 105 -3.97 0.28 6.91
CA ILE A 105 -3.84 1.44 6.03
C ILE A 105 -5.06 1.53 5.12
N LEU A 106 -5.51 0.39 4.62
CA LEU A 106 -6.78 0.20 3.95
C LEU A 106 -7.58 -0.89 4.67
N SER A 107 -8.77 -0.54 5.15
CA SER A 107 -9.69 -1.42 5.87
C SER A 107 -10.99 -1.55 5.09
N ILE A 108 -11.37 -2.78 4.74
CA ILE A 108 -12.63 -3.10 4.07
C ILE A 108 -13.44 -3.98 5.02
N THR A 109 -14.46 -3.39 5.65
CA THR A 109 -15.38 -4.13 6.53
C THR A 109 -16.69 -4.49 5.84
N GLY A 110 -16.92 -3.97 4.64
CA GLY A 110 -18.07 -4.23 3.78
C GLY A 110 -17.94 -3.46 2.47
N GLY A 111 -18.95 -3.56 1.59
CA GLY A 111 -18.95 -2.84 0.31
C GLY A 111 -18.01 -3.45 -0.73
N SER A 112 -17.68 -2.66 -1.77
CA SER A 112 -16.70 -3.04 -2.78
C SER A 112 -15.71 -1.92 -3.07
N LEU A 113 -14.46 -2.31 -3.28
CA LEU A 113 -13.34 -1.42 -3.52
C LEU A 113 -12.55 -1.87 -4.74
N ASN A 114 -12.29 -0.96 -5.66
CA ASN A 114 -11.32 -1.15 -6.74
C ASN A 114 -10.14 -0.20 -6.55
N LEU A 115 -8.93 -0.77 -6.48
CA LEU A 115 -7.67 -0.05 -6.45
C LEU A 115 -6.97 -0.21 -7.78
N GLU A 116 -6.66 0.92 -8.42
CA GLU A 116 -5.94 0.95 -9.69
C GLU A 116 -4.75 1.90 -9.58
N ASP A 117 -3.57 1.42 -10.00
CA ASP A 117 -2.32 2.20 -10.05
C ASP A 117 -2.02 2.97 -8.75
N THR A 118 -2.36 2.35 -7.61
CA THR A 118 -2.29 2.97 -6.30
C THR A 118 -1.04 2.53 -5.57
N ALA A 119 -0.31 3.47 -4.98
CA ALA A 119 0.84 3.20 -4.14
C ALA A 119 0.46 3.37 -2.67
N ILE A 120 0.73 2.37 -1.85
CA ILE A 120 0.55 2.40 -0.40
C ILE A 120 1.92 2.20 0.23
N GLN A 121 2.41 3.23 0.93
CA GLN A 121 3.69 3.20 1.61
C GLN A 121 3.50 3.37 3.12
N ARG A 122 4.23 2.55 3.87
CA ARG A 122 4.45 2.74 5.30
C ARG A 122 5.86 3.28 5.54
N GLY A 123 5.97 4.35 6.32
CA GLY A 123 7.27 4.97 6.66
C GLY A 123 7.47 5.38 8.11
N GLY A 124 6.55 5.07 9.03
CA GLY A 124 6.67 5.48 10.43
C GLY A 124 7.17 4.38 11.39
N ASN A 125 7.59 4.80 12.59
CA ASN A 125 8.32 3.98 13.55
C ASN A 125 7.38 3.25 14.54
N GLY A 126 7.79 2.05 14.99
CA GLY A 126 7.14 1.33 16.08
C GLY A 126 5.79 0.67 15.74
N MET A 127 5.39 0.63 14.46
CA MET A 127 4.13 0.02 14.04
C MET A 127 4.30 -1.49 13.76
N THR A 128 4.05 -2.33 14.76
CA THR A 128 4.29 -3.78 14.71
C THR A 128 3.09 -4.61 14.23
N ALA A 129 1.87 -4.09 14.36
CA ALA A 129 0.62 -4.77 14.00
C ALA A 129 -0.08 -4.14 12.78
N THR A 130 0.69 -3.69 11.79
CA THR A 130 0.16 -2.95 10.64
C THR A 130 -0.05 -3.82 9.40
N ARG A 131 -1.26 -3.74 8.84
CA ARG A 131 -1.63 -4.35 7.56
C ARG A 131 -1.77 -3.25 6.52
N HIS A 132 -1.26 -3.51 5.32
CA HIS A 132 -1.49 -2.60 4.20
C HIS A 132 -2.96 -2.65 3.80
N VAL A 133 -3.49 -3.86 3.72
CA VAL A 133 -4.87 -4.12 3.32
C VAL A 133 -5.43 -5.18 4.24
N PHE A 134 -6.57 -4.88 4.85
CA PHE A 134 -7.34 -5.82 5.64
C PHE A 134 -8.79 -5.85 5.19
N CYS A 135 -9.29 -7.02 4.81
CA CYS A 135 -10.67 -7.23 4.41
C CYS A 135 -11.36 -8.20 5.37
N SER A 136 -12.20 -7.69 6.27
CA SER A 136 -13.01 -8.53 7.17
C SER A 136 -14.41 -8.81 6.62
N GLY A 137 -14.79 -8.14 5.53
CA GLY A 137 -16.06 -8.31 4.83
C GLY A 137 -16.09 -7.49 3.55
N GLY A 138 -17.06 -7.76 2.66
CA GLY A 138 -17.13 -7.11 1.35
C GLY A 138 -16.08 -7.63 0.37
N SER A 139 -15.65 -6.77 -0.56
CA SER A 139 -14.68 -7.15 -1.60
C SER A 139 -13.67 -6.04 -1.93
N ALA A 140 -12.46 -6.44 -2.30
CA ALA A 140 -11.42 -5.56 -2.80
C ALA A 140 -10.71 -6.17 -4.02
N VAL A 141 -10.57 -5.38 -5.08
CA VAL A 141 -9.71 -5.69 -6.22
C VAL A 141 -8.53 -4.74 -6.21
N LEU A 142 -7.32 -5.29 -6.26
CA LEU A 142 -6.08 -4.54 -6.31
C LEU A 142 -5.41 -4.82 -7.64
N SER A 143 -5.42 -3.84 -8.54
CA SER A 143 -4.84 -3.92 -9.87
C SER A 143 -3.70 -2.92 -10.01
N GLY A 144 -2.51 -3.39 -10.33
CA GLY A 144 -1.34 -2.49 -10.45
C GLY A 144 -0.98 -1.79 -9.15
N ALA A 145 -1.35 -2.35 -7.98
CA ALA A 145 -1.09 -1.75 -6.69
C ALA A 145 0.36 -1.98 -6.24
N TRP A 146 0.96 -0.98 -5.60
CA TRP A 146 2.33 -1.03 -5.07
C TRP A 146 2.28 -0.86 -3.55
N LEU A 147 2.55 -1.93 -2.82
CA LEU A 147 2.51 -1.96 -1.37
C LEU A 147 3.96 -2.03 -0.83
N LEU A 148 4.41 -0.96 -0.18
CA LEU A 148 5.79 -0.80 0.27
C LEU A 148 5.88 -0.66 1.79
N ALA A 149 6.59 -1.60 2.41
CA ALA A 149 6.98 -1.51 3.82
C ALA A 149 8.43 -1.02 4.02
N SER A 150 8.65 -0.20 5.04
CA SER A 150 9.98 0.11 5.57
C SER A 150 10.63 -1.10 6.27
N SER A 151 11.97 -1.16 6.22
CA SER A 151 12.85 -2.35 6.44
C SER A 151 12.65 -3.18 7.71
N SER A 152 11.99 -2.68 8.76
CA SER A 152 11.82 -3.37 10.03
C SER A 152 10.43 -4.00 10.25
N GLN A 153 9.51 -3.91 9.28
CA GLN A 153 8.10 -4.20 9.52
C GLN A 153 7.46 -4.95 8.33
N ALA A 154 6.53 -5.88 8.56
CA ALA A 154 5.93 -6.70 7.51
C ALA A 154 4.95 -5.93 6.58
N ALA A 155 5.01 -6.19 5.27
CA ALA A 155 3.99 -5.79 4.31
C ALA A 155 2.92 -6.89 4.22
N VAL A 156 1.74 -6.66 4.80
CA VAL A 156 0.70 -7.69 4.91
C VAL A 156 -0.57 -7.30 4.14
N VAL A 157 -1.08 -8.24 3.33
CA VAL A 157 -2.45 -8.24 2.81
C VAL A 157 -3.20 -9.39 3.47
N GLU A 158 -4.27 -9.09 4.19
CA GLU A 158 -5.03 -10.09 4.93
C GLU A 158 -6.53 -10.03 4.60
N THR A 159 -7.14 -11.20 4.45
CA THR A 159 -8.60 -11.37 4.52
C THR A 159 -9.01 -12.24 5.71
N ALA A 160 -10.10 -11.85 6.36
CA ALA A 160 -10.70 -12.53 7.50
C ALA A 160 -12.24 -12.46 7.44
N GLY A 161 -12.80 -12.81 6.28
CA GLY A 161 -14.24 -12.90 6.04
C GLY A 161 -14.70 -12.25 4.73
N GLY A 162 -13.82 -11.51 4.04
CA GLY A 162 -14.12 -10.88 2.76
C GLY A 162 -13.46 -11.54 1.56
N VAL A 163 -13.54 -10.86 0.42
CA VAL A 163 -12.95 -11.29 -0.85
C VAL A 163 -11.88 -10.30 -1.27
N ILE A 164 -10.63 -10.75 -1.43
CA ILE A 164 -9.55 -9.97 -2.01
C ILE A 164 -9.06 -10.65 -3.28
N ARG A 165 -8.95 -9.86 -4.35
CA ARG A 165 -8.30 -10.26 -5.59
C ARG A 165 -7.16 -9.30 -5.90
N ILE A 166 -5.95 -9.84 -6.02
CA ILE A 166 -4.74 -9.07 -6.31
C ILE A 166 -4.26 -9.44 -7.72
N LEU A 167 -4.06 -8.42 -8.56
CA LEU A 167 -3.73 -8.52 -9.97
C LEU A 167 -2.54 -7.62 -10.30
N ASN A 168 -1.53 -8.14 -10.98
CA ASN A 168 -0.42 -7.34 -11.55
C ASN A 168 0.22 -6.37 -10.54
N SER A 169 0.24 -6.75 -9.27
CA SER A 169 0.59 -5.86 -8.16
C SER A 169 1.91 -6.29 -7.52
N ARG A 170 2.56 -5.36 -6.84
CA ARG A 170 3.84 -5.58 -6.16
C ARG A 170 3.71 -5.31 -4.67
N ILE A 171 4.15 -6.27 -3.88
CA ILE A 171 4.24 -6.15 -2.43
C ILE A 171 5.72 -6.36 -2.08
N PHE A 172 6.36 -5.38 -1.47
CA PHE A 172 7.81 -5.40 -1.29
C PHE A 172 8.29 -4.54 -0.11
N GLY A 173 9.57 -4.71 0.24
CA GLY A 173 10.20 -4.07 1.39
C GLY A 173 9.86 -4.76 2.72
N GLY A 174 10.35 -4.18 3.81
CA GLY A 174 10.07 -4.70 5.15
C GLY A 174 10.84 -5.94 5.57
N ALA A 175 10.50 -6.42 6.77
CA ALA A 175 11.04 -7.66 7.33
C ALA A 175 10.36 -8.91 6.76
N ALA A 176 9.13 -8.78 6.28
CA ALA A 176 8.34 -9.84 5.67
C ALA A 176 7.35 -9.25 4.65
N VAL A 177 6.87 -10.09 3.72
CA VAL A 177 5.93 -9.72 2.66
C VAL A 177 4.93 -10.86 2.56
N ASP A 178 3.73 -10.67 3.09
CA ASP A 178 2.87 -11.77 3.50
C ASP A 178 1.45 -11.64 2.93
N LEU A 179 0.95 -12.74 2.37
CA LEU A 179 -0.46 -12.91 2.03
C LEU A 179 -1.12 -13.80 3.08
N LYS A 180 -2.18 -13.32 3.74
CA LYS A 180 -2.84 -14.06 4.81
C LYS A 180 -4.34 -14.24 4.54
N ASN A 181 -4.78 -15.47 4.36
CA ASN A 181 -6.19 -15.82 4.34
C ASN A 181 -6.57 -16.50 5.65
N THR A 182 -7.06 -15.70 6.60
CA THR A 182 -7.60 -16.21 7.86
C THR A 182 -9.00 -16.82 7.64
N SER A 183 -9.82 -16.18 6.81
CA SER A 183 -11.11 -16.69 6.32
C SER A 183 -11.60 -15.87 5.12
N GLY A 184 -12.49 -16.42 4.30
CA GLY A 184 -12.99 -15.79 3.07
C GLY A 184 -12.21 -16.25 1.83
N THR A 185 -12.00 -15.34 0.89
CA THR A 185 -11.30 -15.65 -0.37
C THR A 185 -10.16 -14.67 -0.61
N LEU A 186 -8.95 -15.19 -0.81
CA LEU A 186 -7.79 -14.42 -1.26
C LEU A 186 -7.27 -15.07 -2.53
N SER A 187 -7.22 -14.28 -3.60
CA SER A 187 -6.65 -14.71 -4.87
C SER A 187 -5.57 -13.75 -5.35
N ALA A 188 -4.51 -14.30 -5.95
CA ALA A 188 -3.38 -13.55 -6.46
C ALA A 188 -3.01 -14.02 -7.87
N ASP A 189 -2.86 -13.08 -8.79
CA ASP A 189 -2.46 -13.31 -10.18
C ASP A 189 -1.37 -12.30 -10.57
N GLN A 190 -0.22 -12.81 -11.01
CA GLN A 190 0.98 -12.02 -11.30
C GLN A 190 1.38 -11.09 -10.13
N VAL A 191 1.46 -11.64 -8.91
CA VAL A 191 1.84 -10.91 -7.69
C VAL A 191 3.12 -11.48 -7.09
N SER A 192 3.98 -10.61 -6.57
CA SER A 192 5.17 -11.00 -5.81
C SER A 192 4.92 -10.89 -4.30
N TYR A 193 5.24 -11.94 -3.55
CA TYR A 193 5.23 -11.98 -2.09
C TYR A 193 6.25 -13.01 -1.58
N THR A 194 6.55 -12.98 -0.28
CA THR A 194 7.60 -13.83 0.33
C THR A 194 6.99 -14.98 1.12
N THR A 195 5.92 -14.75 1.88
CA THR A 195 5.24 -15.81 2.62
C THR A 195 3.74 -15.77 2.42
N GLU A 196 3.07 -16.88 2.71
CA GLU A 196 1.63 -16.93 2.75
C GLU A 196 1.13 -17.76 3.94
N THR A 197 -0.12 -17.55 4.32
CA THR A 197 -0.80 -18.33 5.35
C THR A 197 -2.26 -18.53 4.95
N GLY A 198 -2.77 -19.76 5.10
CA GLY A 198 -4.11 -20.15 4.65
C GLY A 198 -4.17 -20.46 3.15
N THR A 199 -5.38 -20.70 2.65
CA THR A 199 -5.58 -21.09 1.25
C THR A 199 -5.60 -19.86 0.33
N ILE A 200 -4.62 -19.76 -0.56
CA ILE A 200 -4.53 -18.69 -1.57
C ILE A 200 -4.78 -19.27 -2.95
N THR A 201 -5.80 -18.78 -3.66
CA THR A 201 -6.03 -19.18 -5.06
C THR A 201 -5.06 -18.42 -5.96
N ARG A 202 -4.26 -19.15 -6.73
CA ARG A 202 -3.27 -18.56 -7.63
C ARG A 202 -3.64 -18.82 -9.08
N ALA A 203 -3.55 -17.79 -9.91
CA ALA A 203 -3.61 -17.91 -11.36
C ALA A 203 -2.35 -17.26 -11.95
N GLY A 204 -1.94 -17.71 -13.14
CA GLY A 204 -0.79 -17.13 -13.85
C GLY A 204 0.59 -17.43 -13.26
N ILE A 205 1.61 -16.82 -13.85
CA ILE A 205 3.01 -16.89 -13.38
C ILE A 205 3.20 -15.84 -12.29
N LEU A 206 3.87 -16.19 -11.19
CA LEU A 206 4.21 -15.21 -10.15
C LEU A 206 5.02 -14.05 -10.75
N SER A 207 4.69 -12.82 -10.37
CA SER A 207 5.57 -11.69 -10.70
C SER A 207 6.93 -11.90 -10.03
N PRO A 208 8.04 -11.58 -10.71
CA PRO A 208 9.35 -11.74 -10.10
C PRO A 208 9.47 -10.93 -8.82
N ARG A 209 9.84 -11.56 -7.70
CA ARG A 209 10.11 -10.85 -6.45
C ARG A 209 11.25 -9.85 -6.69
N ILE A 210 11.07 -8.58 -6.33
CA ILE A 210 12.14 -7.57 -6.48
C ILE A 210 12.76 -7.28 -5.12
N THR A 211 14.04 -7.56 -5.01
CA THR A 211 14.86 -7.18 -3.86
C THR A 211 15.79 -6.05 -4.27
N ALA A 212 15.64 -4.86 -3.70
CA ALA A 212 16.61 -3.78 -3.84
C ALA A 212 17.59 -3.82 -2.66
N GLY A 213 18.90 -3.81 -2.91
CA GLY A 213 19.90 -3.99 -1.86
C GLY A 213 21.27 -3.37 -2.16
N ALA A 214 22.16 -3.46 -1.17
CA ALA A 214 23.55 -2.98 -1.23
C ALA A 214 24.44 -3.88 -2.10
N ALA A 215 25.65 -3.42 -2.45
CA ALA A 215 26.60 -3.95 -3.47
C ALA A 215 26.78 -5.47 -3.62
N THR A 216 26.36 -6.30 -2.66
CA THR A 216 26.48 -7.76 -2.70
C THR A 216 25.16 -8.42 -3.10
N VAL A 217 25.21 -9.17 -4.20
CA VAL A 217 24.10 -10.03 -4.63
C VAL A 217 23.82 -11.09 -3.56
N PRO A 218 22.56 -11.31 -3.14
CA PRO A 218 22.22 -12.33 -2.15
C PRO A 218 22.72 -13.72 -2.57
N PRO A 219 23.34 -14.50 -1.67
CA PRO A 219 23.85 -15.84 -2.02
C PRO A 219 22.75 -16.86 -2.29
N ALA A 220 21.53 -16.61 -1.80
CA ALA A 220 20.37 -17.45 -2.02
C ALA A 220 19.32 -16.71 -2.85
N CYS A 221 18.64 -17.45 -3.73
CA CYS A 221 17.51 -16.93 -4.52
C CYS A 221 16.59 -18.05 -4.99
N THR A 222 15.33 -17.74 -5.25
CA THR A 222 14.35 -18.70 -5.78
C THR A 222 13.60 -18.07 -6.96
N PRO A 223 13.61 -18.66 -8.17
CA PRO A 223 12.88 -18.11 -9.30
C PRO A 223 11.35 -18.07 -9.07
N PRO A 224 10.62 -17.08 -9.61
CA PRO A 224 11.13 -15.89 -10.30
C PRO A 224 11.51 -14.79 -9.31
N GLU A 225 12.78 -14.37 -9.31
CA GLU A 225 13.29 -13.29 -8.47
C GLU A 225 14.22 -12.37 -9.27
N ILE A 226 14.13 -11.08 -9.02
CA ILE A 226 14.96 -10.02 -9.55
C ILE A 226 15.63 -9.31 -8.37
N TYR A 227 16.93 -9.09 -8.47
CA TYR A 227 17.68 -8.28 -7.54
C TYR A 227 18.22 -7.05 -8.26
N LEU A 228 18.01 -5.89 -7.64
CA LEU A 228 18.48 -4.60 -8.14
C LEU A 228 19.55 -4.07 -7.19
N ASP A 229 20.80 -4.06 -7.67
CA ASP A 229 21.91 -3.36 -7.02
C ASP A 229 21.79 -1.87 -7.35
N THR A 230 21.47 -1.06 -6.35
CA THR A 230 21.27 0.38 -6.52
C THR A 230 22.51 1.19 -6.13
N THR A 231 23.66 0.53 -5.93
CA THR A 231 24.90 1.26 -5.61
C THR A 231 25.37 2.10 -6.80
N THR A 232 25.92 3.27 -6.49
CA THR A 232 26.32 4.25 -7.52
C THR A 232 27.58 3.84 -8.28
N THR A 233 28.34 2.87 -7.77
CA THR A 233 29.64 2.46 -8.33
C THR A 233 29.56 1.28 -9.28
N ALA A 234 28.53 0.43 -9.17
CA ALA A 234 28.34 -0.74 -10.04
C ALA A 234 26.87 -1.20 -10.07
N PRO A 235 25.92 -0.34 -10.48
CA PRO A 235 24.52 -0.72 -10.52
C PRO A 235 24.30 -1.87 -11.50
N ARG A 236 23.49 -2.85 -11.10
CA ARG A 236 23.23 -4.06 -11.87
C ARG A 236 21.86 -4.63 -11.58
N LEU A 237 21.29 -5.25 -12.60
CA LEU A 237 20.05 -6.01 -12.54
C LEU A 237 20.40 -7.50 -12.61
N CYS A 238 20.04 -8.25 -11.59
CA CYS A 238 20.22 -9.69 -11.53
C CYS A 238 18.85 -10.38 -11.59
N ALA A 239 18.75 -11.45 -12.38
CA ALA A 239 17.60 -12.34 -12.40
C ALA A 239 18.02 -13.72 -11.87
N CYS A 240 17.24 -14.27 -10.93
CA CYS A 240 17.41 -15.63 -10.45
C CYS A 240 16.85 -16.58 -11.52
N ILE A 241 17.74 -17.25 -12.24
CA ILE A 241 17.36 -18.13 -13.37
C ILE A 241 17.09 -19.56 -12.92
N THR A 242 17.74 -20.00 -11.85
CA THR A 242 17.57 -21.27 -11.14
C THR A 242 17.87 -21.02 -9.66
N ALA A 243 17.41 -21.90 -8.77
CA ALA A 243 17.65 -21.74 -7.33
C ALA A 243 19.14 -21.43 -7.04
N ASN A 244 19.38 -20.36 -6.29
CA ASN A 244 20.69 -19.84 -5.89
C ASN A 244 21.62 -19.44 -7.06
N THR A 245 21.08 -19.24 -8.26
CA THR A 245 21.86 -18.85 -9.45
C THR A 245 21.37 -17.53 -10.02
N TRP A 246 22.16 -16.48 -9.83
CA TRP A 246 21.91 -15.17 -10.39
C TRP A 246 22.56 -14.99 -11.76
N ARG A 247 21.82 -14.42 -12.70
CA ARG A 247 22.34 -13.87 -13.94
C ARG A 247 22.22 -12.36 -13.91
N CYS A 248 23.35 -11.67 -13.87
CA CYS A 248 23.40 -10.22 -13.72
C CYS A 248 23.79 -9.52 -15.03
N ALA A 249 23.20 -8.36 -15.27
CA ALA A 249 23.61 -7.41 -16.29
C ALA A 249 23.85 -6.04 -15.63
N PRO A 250 24.90 -5.30 -16.04
CA PRO A 250 25.10 -3.93 -15.58
C PRO A 250 23.93 -3.04 -16.02
N LEU A 251 23.56 -2.09 -15.17
CA LEU A 251 22.63 -1.02 -15.49
C LEU A 251 23.46 0.17 -15.95
N VAL A 252 23.35 0.51 -17.23
CA VAL A 252 24.07 1.63 -17.86
C VAL A 252 23.29 2.92 -17.66
#